data_AF-A0A3D5FVZ1-F1
#
_entry.id   AF-A0A3D5FVZ1-F1
#
_cell.length_a   1.000
_cell.length_b   1.000
_cell.length_c   1.000
_cell.angle_alpha   90.00
_cell.angle_beta   90.00
_cell.angle_gamma   90.00
#
_symmetry.space_group_name_H-M   'P 1'
#
loop_
_entity.id
_entity.type
_entity.pdbx_description
1 polymer ?
#
loop_
_entity_poly.entity_id
_entity_poly.type
_entity_poly.pdbx_seq_one_letter_code
_entity_poly.pdbx_strand_id
1 'polypeptide(L)'
;MIAAGSFAMGRDDGPADERPAHTVFVDSFAIDQTEVHRAAYALHAARVGERYDTGGSPRLPATGISWALARAYCRDQGKRLPTEAEW
;
A
#
# COMPACT_ATOMS: atom_id res chain seq x y z
N MET A 1 -10.02 7.62 8.26
CA MET A 1 -8.92 8.48 8.72
C MET A 1 -8.43 7.90 10.03
N ILE A 2 -7.12 7.80 10.21
CA ILE A 2 -6.45 7.32 11.41
C ILE A 2 -5.81 8.55 12.07
N ALA A 3 -6.06 8.73 13.36
CA ALA A 3 -5.54 9.86 14.11
C ALA A 3 -4.04 9.69 14.39
N ALA A 4 -3.33 10.81 14.54
CA ALA A 4 -1.93 10.80 14.95
C ALA A 4 -1.79 10.18 16.35
N GLY A 5 -0.69 9.47 16.59
CA GLY A 5 -0.46 8.86 17.88
C GLY A 5 0.74 7.94 17.90
N SER A 6 1.03 7.41 19.09
CA SER A 6 2.05 6.41 19.32
C SER A 6 1.43 5.03 19.52
N PHE A 7 2.09 4.00 18.99
CA PHE A 7 1.72 2.61 19.20
C PHE A 7 2.98 1.73 19.34
N ALA A 8 2.81 0.52 19.85
CA ALA A 8 3.88 -0.47 19.88
C ALA A 8 3.93 -1.22 18.54
N MET A 9 5.06 -1.12 17.85
CA MET A 9 5.35 -1.85 16.61
C MET A 9 6.32 -3.00 16.90
N GLY A 10 6.11 -4.12 16.20
CA GLY A 10 6.90 -5.33 16.39
C GLY A 10 6.53 -6.07 17.66
N ARG A 11 7.24 -7.17 17.94
CA ARG A 11 7.01 -8.00 19.13
C ARG A 11 8.30 -8.71 19.55
N ASP A 12 8.56 -8.77 20.84
CA ASP A 12 9.84 -9.31 21.37
C ASP A 12 9.99 -10.82 21.23
N ASP A 13 8.86 -11.54 21.13
CA ASP A 13 8.79 -13.00 20.97
C ASP A 13 8.59 -13.43 19.49
N GLY A 14 8.77 -12.51 18.54
CA GLY A 14 8.62 -12.74 17.12
C GLY A 14 9.90 -13.20 16.39
N PRO A 15 9.82 -13.37 15.06
CA PRO A 15 10.97 -13.46 14.17
C PRO A 15 11.99 -12.34 14.37
N ALA A 16 13.22 -12.54 13.91
CA ALA A 16 14.32 -11.59 14.15
C ALA A 16 14.10 -10.22 13.50
N ASP A 17 13.37 -10.17 12.39
CA ASP A 17 12.98 -8.96 11.65
C ASP A 17 11.79 -8.22 12.27
N GLU A 18 11.02 -8.84 13.17
CA GLU A 18 9.92 -8.21 13.91
C GLU A 18 10.33 -7.69 15.30
N ARG A 19 11.60 -7.90 15.68
CA ARG A 19 12.16 -7.59 17.00
C ARG A 19 13.13 -6.39 16.96
N PRO A 20 13.26 -5.65 18.07
CA PRO A 20 12.44 -5.69 19.28
C PRO A 20 11.12 -4.92 19.13
N ALA A 21 10.18 -5.16 20.04
CA ALA A 21 9.02 -4.30 20.19
C ALA A 21 9.48 -2.88 20.56
N HIS A 22 8.99 -1.87 19.87
CA HIS A 22 9.35 -0.47 20.13
C HIS A 22 8.19 0.48 19.86
N THR A 23 8.23 1.65 20.49
CA THR A 23 7.19 2.68 20.30
C THR A 23 7.49 3.49 19.05
N VAL A 24 6.50 3.59 18.16
CA VAL A 24 6.55 4.40 16.94
C VAL A 24 5.45 5.46 16.99
N PHE A 25 5.77 6.68 16.57
CA PHE A 25 4.78 7.76 16.38
C PHE A 25 4.48 7.92 14.89
N VAL A 26 3.21 8.08 14.54
CA VAL A 26 2.76 8.43 13.19
C VAL A 26 1.86 9.66 13.24
N ASP A 27 1.95 10.51 12.22
CA ASP A 27 1.01 11.61 12.00
C ASP A 27 -0.36 11.07 11.59
N SER A 28 -1.39 11.93 11.56
CA SER A 28 -2.71 11.53 11.07
C SER A 28 -2.65 11.25 9.57
N PHE A 29 -3.18 10.10 9.15
CA PHE A 29 -3.20 9.71 7.74
C PHE A 29 -4.52 9.00 7.39
N ALA A 30 -4.68 8.68 6.11
CA ALA A 30 -5.72 7.79 5.65
C ALA A 30 -5.07 6.73 4.75
N ILE A 31 -5.49 5.49 4.95
CA ILE A 31 -5.19 4.37 4.07
C ILE A 31 -6.51 3.86 3.50
N ASP A 32 -6.48 3.43 2.24
CA ASP A 32 -7.65 2.85 1.59
C ASP A 32 -8.05 1.56 2.33
N GLN A 33 -9.36 1.32 2.49
CA GLN A 33 -9.86 0.14 3.23
C GLN A 33 -9.63 -1.19 2.51
N THR A 34 -9.37 -1.13 1.20
CA THR A 34 -9.15 -2.29 0.33
C THR A 34 -7.97 -2.00 -0.57
N GLU A 35 -7.32 -3.05 -1.06
CA GLU A 35 -6.31 -2.92 -2.10
C GLU A 35 -6.88 -2.31 -3.38
N VAL A 36 -5.98 -1.77 -4.20
CA VAL A 36 -6.32 -1.23 -5.51
C VAL A 36 -6.94 -2.34 -6.36
N HIS A 37 -8.14 -2.09 -6.86
CA HIS A 37 -8.83 -3.04 -7.74
C HIS A 37 -8.14 -3.12 -9.10
N ARG A 38 -8.15 -4.31 -9.73
CA ARG A 38 -7.60 -4.54 -11.08
C ARG A 38 -8.09 -3.52 -12.11
N ALA A 39 -9.38 -3.19 -12.08
CA ALA A 39 -9.95 -2.19 -13.01
C ALA A 39 -9.33 -0.80 -12.86
N ALA A 40 -9.07 -0.34 -11.63
CA ALA A 40 -8.50 0.97 -11.40
C ALA A 40 -7.05 1.05 -11.90
N TYR A 41 -6.25 0.01 -11.62
CA TYR A 41 -4.88 -0.06 -12.11
C TYR A 41 -4.82 -0.22 -13.64
N ALA A 42 -5.72 -1.01 -14.24
CA ALA A 42 -5.80 -1.17 -15.69
C ALA A 42 -6.04 0.16 -16.42
N LEU A 43 -6.90 1.04 -15.88
CA LEU A 43 -7.12 2.37 -16.43
C LEU A 43 -5.87 3.25 -16.36
N HIS A 44 -5.12 3.18 -15.25
CA HIS A 44 -3.83 3.85 -15.13
C HIS A 44 -2.83 3.31 -16.15
N ALA A 45 -2.62 1.99 -16.19
CA ALA A 45 -1.67 1.33 -17.07
C ALA A 45 -1.92 1.65 -18.55
N ALA A 46 -3.19 1.59 -18.99
CA ALA A 46 -3.57 1.95 -20.34
C ALA A 46 -3.24 3.42 -20.68
N ARG A 47 -3.41 4.35 -19.74
CA ARG A 47 -3.13 5.77 -19.95
C ARG A 47 -1.63 6.09 -20.01
N VAL A 48 -0.80 5.38 -19.23
CA VAL A 48 0.66 5.60 -19.20
C VAL A 48 1.42 4.68 -20.16
N GLY A 49 0.72 3.83 -20.91
CA GLY A 49 1.32 2.90 -21.88
C GLY A 49 2.03 1.70 -21.23
N GLU A 50 1.67 1.35 -20.00
CA GLU A 50 2.23 0.21 -19.28
C GLU A 50 1.49 -1.08 -19.62
N ARG A 51 2.23 -2.18 -19.77
CA ARG A 51 1.64 -3.51 -19.91
C ARG A 51 1.19 -4.02 -18.55
N TYR A 52 -0.10 -4.30 -18.43
CA TYR A 52 -0.70 -4.90 -17.25
C TYR A 52 -1.62 -6.05 -17.66
N ASP A 53 -1.51 -7.20 -17.00
CA ASP A 53 -2.44 -8.32 -17.23
C ASP A 53 -3.80 -7.96 -16.63
N THR A 54 -4.83 -7.86 -17.47
CA THR A 54 -6.21 -7.53 -17.09
C THR A 54 -7.10 -8.76 -16.92
N GLY A 55 -6.55 -9.99 -16.95
CA GLY A 55 -7.32 -11.22 -16.79
C GLY A 55 -8.09 -11.32 -15.45
N GLY A 56 -9.11 -12.16 -15.38
CA GLY A 56 -9.88 -12.35 -14.14
C GLY A 56 -10.83 -11.19 -13.78
N SER A 57 -11.32 -11.18 -12.54
CA SER A 57 -12.36 -10.25 -12.11
C SER A 57 -11.82 -8.82 -11.86
N PRO A 58 -12.47 -7.77 -12.41
CA PRO A 58 -12.03 -6.37 -12.25
C PRO A 58 -12.05 -5.86 -10.82
N ARG A 59 -12.77 -6.54 -9.91
CA ARG A 59 -12.89 -6.17 -8.50
C ARG A 59 -11.88 -6.85 -7.58
N LEU A 60 -11.10 -7.80 -8.10
CA LEU A 60 -10.02 -8.38 -7.32
C LEU A 60 -8.88 -7.37 -7.12
N PRO A 61 -8.03 -7.55 -6.10
CA PRO A 61 -6.80 -6.79 -5.96
C PRO A 61 -5.91 -6.87 -7.19
N ALA A 62 -5.29 -5.75 -7.53
CA ALA A 62 -4.30 -5.67 -8.57
C ALA A 62 -3.00 -6.38 -8.13
N THR A 63 -2.55 -7.37 -8.90
CA THR A 63 -1.38 -8.21 -8.61
C THR A 63 -0.39 -8.17 -9.76
N GLY A 64 0.83 -8.67 -9.54
CA GLY A 64 1.89 -8.71 -10.58
C GLY A 64 2.53 -7.35 -10.86
N ILE A 65 2.44 -6.42 -9.91
CA ILE A 65 2.92 -5.04 -10.02
C ILE A 65 4.17 -4.89 -9.14
N SER A 66 5.24 -4.31 -9.68
CA SER A 66 6.43 -4.02 -8.89
C SER A 66 6.20 -2.84 -7.93
N TRP A 67 6.99 -2.75 -6.87
CA TRP A 67 6.90 -1.62 -5.94
C TRP A 67 7.02 -0.25 -6.63
N ALA A 68 7.90 -0.13 -7.64
CA ALA A 68 8.10 1.10 -8.39
C ALA A 68 6.83 1.54 -9.14
N LEU A 69 6.12 0.58 -9.72
CA LEU A 69 4.88 0.79 -10.45
C LEU A 69 3.71 1.09 -9.50
N ALA A 70 3.61 0.38 -8.37
CA ALA A 70 2.63 0.70 -7.32
C ALA A 70 2.82 2.13 -6.79
N ARG A 71 4.06 2.56 -6.58
CA ARG A 71 4.39 3.93 -6.19
C ARG A 71 4.02 4.95 -7.27
N ALA A 72 4.25 4.64 -8.54
CA ALA A 72 3.87 5.50 -9.66
C ALA A 72 2.34 5.68 -9.74
N TYR A 73 1.58 4.59 -9.58
CA TYR A 73 0.12 4.61 -9.49
C TYR A 73 -0.36 5.50 -8.34
N CYS A 74 0.15 5.31 -7.12
CA CYS A 74 -0.27 6.13 -5.98
C CYS A 74 -0.02 7.63 -6.26
N ARG A 75 1.15 7.99 -6.80
CA ARG A 75 1.50 9.38 -7.13
C ARG A 75 0.56 9.99 -8.17
N ASP A 76 0.23 9.22 -9.20
CA ASP A 76 -0.70 9.63 -10.25
C ASP A 76 -2.12 9.90 -9.72
N GLN A 77 -2.52 9.20 -8.65
CA GLN A 77 -3.76 9.45 -7.93
C GLN A 77 -3.66 10.57 -6.88
N GLY A 78 -2.53 11.29 -6.81
CA GLY A 78 -2.28 12.30 -5.77
C GLY A 78 -2.10 11.72 -4.37
N LYS A 79 -1.80 10.41 -4.26
CA LYS A 79 -1.58 9.67 -3.02
C LYS A 79 -0.10 9.23 -2.90
N ARG A 80 0.20 8.41 -1.89
CA ARG A 80 1.48 7.73 -1.68
C ARG A 80 1.26 6.32 -1.17
N LEU A 81 2.31 5.49 -1.20
CA LEU A 81 2.33 4.25 -0.43
C LEU A 81 2.42 4.59 1.07
N PRO A 82 1.81 3.77 1.94
CA PRO A 82 2.04 3.86 3.38
C PRO A 82 3.49 3.45 3.70
N THR A 83 4.02 3.97 4.79
CA THR A 83 5.18 3.34 5.45
C THR A 83 4.75 2.03 6.12
N GLU A 84 5.72 1.19 6.48
CA GLU A 84 5.43 -0.01 7.28
C GLU A 84 4.71 0.34 8.60
N ALA A 85 5.01 1.49 9.20
CA ALA A 85 4.34 1.98 10.41
C ALA A 85 2.90 2.43 10.24
N GLU A 86 2.48 2.64 9.01
CA GLU A 86 1.13 3.07 8.69
C GLU A 86 0.26 1.92 8.15
N TRP A 87 0.82 0.70 8.07
CA TRP A 87 0.17 -0.50 7.51
C TRP A 87 -0.31 -1.46 8.60
#